data_AF-A0A8J8NRC4-F1
#
_entry.id   AF-A0A8J8NRC4-F1
#
_cell.length_a   1.000
_cell.length_b   1.000
_cell.length_c   1.000
_cell.angle_alpha   90.00
_cell.angle_beta   90.00
_cell.angle_gamma   90.00
#
_symmetry.space_group_name_H-M   'P 1'
#
loop_
_entity.id
_entity.type
_entity.pdbx_description
1 polymer ?
#
loop_
_entity_poly.entity_id
_entity_poly.type
_entity_poly.pdbx_seq_one_letter_code
_entity_poly.pdbx_strand_id
1 'polypeptide(L)'
;MISKTLSLVTLFVVAQAATNLDYSKVHLLDYKPNGNTWLFRTNLPMVDGAFAYDKLRGYMAQRAAEINVSFPSADQALKISDFSLLNWFEEPDLLTTEQTFFKENPTLGDFSFQQIAGSLLNPNDYNEENLRIFYILAMDNGGERLPTLMKTFYSQIHDHIPSTPTAYIIHGKNGTERTGEIAGTYIGLLLVDGVQAWTGQKMAWL
;
A
#
# COMPACT_ATOMS: atom_id res chain seq x y z
N MET A 1 -17.32 6.79 -63.37
CA MET A 1 -17.95 6.31 -62.13
C MET A 1 -16.84 5.75 -61.24
N ILE A 2 -16.45 6.46 -60.18
CA ILE A 2 -15.45 6.01 -59.21
C ILE A 2 -16.16 5.93 -57.86
N SER A 3 -16.48 4.71 -57.42
CA SER A 3 -17.04 4.45 -56.10
C SER A 3 -15.89 4.45 -55.09
N LYS A 4 -15.83 5.47 -54.23
CA LYS A 4 -14.92 5.50 -53.08
C LYS A 4 -15.58 4.75 -51.92
N THR A 5 -15.08 3.55 -51.63
CA THR A 5 -15.48 2.78 -50.45
C THR A 5 -14.81 3.40 -49.23
N LEU A 6 -15.61 3.95 -48.32
CA LEU A 6 -15.15 4.51 -47.05
C LEU A 6 -15.11 3.38 -46.03
N SER A 7 -13.92 2.89 -45.68
CA SER A 7 -13.76 1.90 -44.61
C SER A 7 -13.83 2.60 -43.26
N LEU A 8 -14.87 2.30 -42.50
CA LEU A 8 -15.02 2.74 -41.11
C LEU A 8 -14.07 1.90 -40.23
N VAL A 9 -13.03 2.52 -39.67
CA VAL A 9 -12.18 1.89 -38.65
C VAL A 9 -12.81 2.15 -37.30
N THR A 10 -13.46 1.14 -36.73
CA THR A 10 -14.01 1.20 -35.37
C THR A 10 -12.87 1.03 -34.37
N LEU A 11 -12.49 2.10 -33.70
CA LEU A 11 -11.53 2.08 -32.60
C LEU A 11 -12.22 1.48 -31.37
N PHE A 12 -11.85 0.25 -31.00
CA PHE A 12 -12.26 -0.33 -29.72
C PHE A 12 -11.39 0.27 -28.61
N VAL A 13 -11.94 1.22 -27.85
CA VAL A 13 -11.36 1.63 -26.57
C VAL A 13 -11.73 0.53 -25.56
N VAL A 14 -10.75 -0.31 -25.21
CA VAL A 14 -10.91 -1.26 -24.11
C VAL A 14 -10.82 -0.45 -22.82
N ALA A 15 -11.96 -0.16 -22.20
CA ALA A 15 -11.98 0.35 -20.83
C ALA A 15 -11.46 -0.76 -19.92
N GLN A 16 -10.21 -0.65 -19.46
CA GLN A 16 -9.73 -1.48 -18.36
C GLN A 16 -10.59 -1.13 -17.13
N ALA A 17 -11.33 -2.10 -16.61
CA ALA A 17 -12.04 -1.93 -15.35
C ALA A 17 -11.00 -1.68 -14.24
N ALA A 18 -10.89 -0.42 -13.80
CA ALA A 18 -10.09 -0.09 -12.63
C ALA A 18 -10.63 -0.90 -11.45
N THR A 19 -9.74 -1.62 -10.75
CA THR A 19 -10.10 -2.32 -9.52
C THR A 19 -10.50 -1.27 -8.47
N ASN A 20 -11.71 -1.37 -7.95
CA ASN A 20 -12.18 -0.46 -6.91
C ASN A 20 -11.50 -0.77 -5.56
N LEU A 21 -11.25 0.27 -4.77
CA LEU A 21 -10.76 0.20 -3.41
C LEU A 21 -11.69 -0.68 -2.55
N ASP A 22 -11.10 -1.68 -1.90
CA ASP A 22 -11.78 -2.70 -1.11
C ASP A 22 -11.41 -2.58 0.38
N TYR A 23 -12.43 -2.40 1.22
CA TYR A 23 -12.27 -2.32 2.68
C TYR A 23 -11.62 -3.57 3.27
N SER A 24 -11.89 -4.73 2.70
CA SER A 24 -11.35 -6.01 3.17
C SER A 24 -9.83 -6.10 3.03
N LYS A 25 -9.22 -5.23 2.22
CA LYS A 25 -7.77 -5.19 1.95
C LYS A 25 -7.05 -4.08 2.71
N VAL A 26 -7.77 -3.13 3.28
CA VAL A 26 -7.19 -2.08 4.12
C VAL A 26 -6.89 -2.65 5.50
N HIS A 27 -5.62 -2.68 5.90
CA HIS A 27 -5.22 -3.12 7.24
C HIS A 27 -4.18 -2.19 7.83
N LEU A 28 -4.33 -1.89 9.12
CA LEU A 28 -3.31 -1.19 9.91
C LEU A 28 -2.22 -2.18 10.28
N LEU A 29 -0.99 -1.94 9.81
CA LEU A 29 0.17 -2.76 10.08
C LEU A 29 0.93 -2.30 11.32
N ASP A 30 1.09 -0.98 11.49
CA ASP A 30 1.86 -0.38 12.57
C ASP A 30 1.45 1.07 12.81
N TYR A 31 1.76 1.59 13.98
CA TYR A 31 1.54 2.99 14.34
C TYR A 31 2.44 3.39 15.50
N LYS A 32 2.77 4.68 15.59
CA LYS A 32 3.46 5.23 16.75
C LYS A 32 2.43 5.84 17.73
N PRO A 33 2.28 5.30 18.95
CA PRO A 33 1.46 5.93 19.98
C PRO A 33 1.89 7.38 20.20
N ASN A 34 0.95 8.33 20.10
CA ASN A 34 1.21 9.77 20.18
C ASN A 34 2.12 10.36 19.08
N GLY A 35 2.48 9.57 18.06
CA GLY A 35 3.42 9.95 17.00
C GLY A 35 2.78 10.53 15.73
N ASN A 36 1.44 10.48 15.63
CA ASN A 36 0.68 10.90 14.45
C ASN A 36 1.13 10.22 13.14
N THR A 37 1.64 8.99 13.24
CA THR A 37 2.10 8.18 12.11
C THR A 37 1.46 6.80 12.16
N TRP A 38 1.02 6.33 10.99
CA TRP A 38 0.40 5.03 10.80
C TRP A 38 0.93 4.39 9.52
N LEU A 39 1.04 3.07 9.50
CA LEU A 39 1.39 2.28 8.33
C LEU A 39 0.22 1.36 7.98
N PHE A 40 -0.32 1.48 6.78
CA PHE A 40 -1.37 0.61 6.28
C PHE A 40 -0.90 -0.19 5.05
N ARG A 41 -1.54 -1.33 4.82
CA ARG A 41 -1.60 -1.98 3.51
C ARG A 41 -2.98 -1.83 2.89
N THR A 42 -3.07 -1.83 1.57
CA THR A 42 -4.33 -1.82 0.81
C THR A 42 -4.19 -2.43 -0.58
N ASN A 43 -5.31 -2.66 -1.27
CA ASN A 43 -5.33 -2.75 -2.74
C ASN A 43 -5.28 -1.35 -3.36
N LEU A 44 -5.25 -1.27 -4.70
CA LEU A 44 -5.22 -0.02 -5.45
C LEU A 44 -6.26 0.99 -4.92
N PRO A 45 -5.83 2.17 -4.44
CA PRO A 45 -6.73 3.13 -3.81
C PRO A 45 -7.49 3.97 -4.84
N MET A 46 -8.23 3.30 -5.74
CA MET A 46 -9.00 3.95 -6.79
C MET A 46 -10.50 3.64 -6.72
N VAL A 47 -11.31 4.58 -7.16
CA VAL A 47 -12.74 4.38 -7.42
C VAL A 47 -13.06 5.06 -8.73
N ASP A 48 -13.70 4.32 -9.64
CA ASP A 48 -14.12 4.84 -10.96
C ASP A 48 -12.98 5.52 -11.74
N GLY A 49 -11.75 4.99 -11.60
CA GLY A 49 -10.56 5.46 -12.31
C GLY A 49 -9.84 6.67 -11.69
N ALA A 50 -10.26 7.14 -10.52
CA ALA A 50 -9.60 8.23 -9.80
C ALA A 50 -9.06 7.78 -8.44
N PHE A 51 -8.00 8.43 -7.96
CA PHE A 51 -7.47 8.19 -6.61
C PHE A 51 -8.53 8.55 -5.55
N ALA A 52 -8.86 7.58 -4.71
CA ALA A 52 -10.00 7.63 -3.80
C ALA A 52 -9.59 8.09 -2.39
N TYR A 53 -8.97 9.27 -2.28
CA TYR A 53 -8.39 9.79 -1.04
C TYR A 53 -9.37 9.75 0.16
N ASP A 54 -10.56 10.33 0.01
CA ASP A 54 -11.53 10.43 1.12
C ASP A 54 -12.06 9.06 1.54
N LYS A 55 -12.29 8.16 0.58
CA LYS A 55 -12.77 6.81 0.85
C LYS A 55 -11.70 5.98 1.55
N LEU A 56 -10.45 6.06 1.08
CA LEU A 56 -9.31 5.42 1.72
C LEU A 56 -9.10 5.94 3.14
N ARG A 57 -9.13 7.26 3.34
CA ARG A 57 -9.07 7.89 4.66
C ARG A 57 -10.17 7.38 5.59
N GLY A 58 -11.40 7.26 5.11
CA GLY A 58 -12.52 6.69 5.86
C GLY A 58 -12.26 5.25 6.29
N TYR A 59 -11.73 4.41 5.39
CA TYR A 59 -11.38 3.02 5.69
C TYR A 59 -10.25 2.92 6.72
N MET A 60 -9.20 3.74 6.59
CA MET A 60 -8.10 3.80 7.56
C MET A 60 -8.57 4.23 8.95
N ALA A 61 -9.43 5.24 9.03
CA ALA A 61 -10.03 5.68 10.29
C ALA A 61 -10.85 4.57 10.96
N GLN A 62 -11.63 3.81 10.18
CA GLN A 62 -12.38 2.66 10.69
C GLN A 62 -11.44 1.57 11.22
N ARG A 63 -10.37 1.21 10.49
CA ARG A 63 -9.38 0.21 10.94
C ARG A 63 -8.65 0.62 12.21
N ALA A 64 -8.29 1.90 12.35
CA ALA A 64 -7.69 2.40 13.58
C ALA A 64 -8.68 2.29 14.77
N ALA A 65 -9.94 2.64 14.55
CA ALA A 65 -10.98 2.58 15.57
C ALA A 65 -11.26 1.14 16.05
N GLU A 66 -11.21 0.13 15.17
CA GLU A 66 -11.37 -1.30 15.51
C GLU A 66 -10.40 -1.75 16.61
N ILE A 67 -9.23 -1.11 16.73
CA ILE A 67 -8.20 -1.43 17.71
C ILE A 67 -7.94 -0.31 18.74
N ASN A 68 -8.89 0.64 18.86
CA ASN A 68 -8.80 1.79 19.77
C ASN A 68 -7.57 2.68 19.54
N VAL A 69 -7.11 2.80 18.29
CA VAL A 69 -6.05 3.72 17.88
C VAL A 69 -6.68 5.02 17.41
N SER A 70 -6.16 6.16 17.88
CA SER A 70 -6.58 7.46 17.42
C SER A 70 -6.20 7.68 15.95
N PHE A 71 -7.07 8.33 15.19
CA PHE A 71 -6.84 8.68 13.80
C PHE A 71 -7.49 10.03 13.50
N PRO A 72 -6.92 10.89 12.63
CA PRO A 72 -7.47 12.21 12.39
C PRO A 72 -8.90 12.17 11.83
N SER A 73 -9.83 12.90 12.48
CA SER A 73 -11.21 13.06 12.01
C SER A 73 -11.26 13.77 10.65
N ALA A 74 -12.33 13.61 9.87
CA ALA A 74 -12.40 14.09 8.48
C ALA A 74 -12.06 15.58 8.28
N ASP A 75 -12.31 16.42 9.29
CA ASP A 75 -12.03 17.86 9.31
C ASP A 75 -10.58 18.22 9.70
N GLN A 76 -9.80 17.28 10.21
CA GLN A 76 -8.40 17.48 10.55
C GLN A 76 -7.49 17.28 9.33
N ALA A 77 -6.30 17.88 9.34
CA ALA A 77 -5.31 17.64 8.30
C ALA A 77 -4.71 16.23 8.42
N LEU A 78 -4.55 15.55 7.29
CA LEU A 78 -3.87 14.26 7.17
C LEU A 78 -3.10 14.25 5.84
N LYS A 79 -1.87 13.74 5.85
CA LYS A 79 -1.15 13.38 4.62
C LYS A 79 -1.20 11.88 4.39
N ILE A 80 -1.32 11.47 3.13
CA ILE A 80 -1.14 10.08 2.71
C ILE A 80 0.17 10.00 1.91
N SER A 81 1.15 9.27 2.42
CA SER A 81 2.36 8.94 1.66
C SER A 81 2.13 7.59 0.99
N ASP A 82 1.94 7.63 -0.32
CA ASP A 82 1.55 6.48 -1.14
C ASP A 82 2.78 5.74 -1.68
N PHE A 83 2.91 4.46 -1.33
CA PHE A 83 3.99 3.58 -1.78
C PHE A 83 3.43 2.50 -2.71
N SER A 84 3.55 2.76 -4.01
CA SER A 84 3.01 1.93 -5.08
C SER A 84 4.00 0.84 -5.48
N LEU A 85 3.51 -0.41 -5.42
CA LEU A 85 4.22 -1.62 -5.85
C LEU A 85 3.82 -2.07 -7.25
N LEU A 86 3.12 -1.24 -8.02
CA LEU A 86 2.61 -1.61 -9.34
C LEU A 86 3.74 -1.99 -10.32
N ASN A 87 3.39 -2.64 -11.43
CA ASN A 87 4.33 -3.00 -12.47
C ASN A 87 4.31 -1.91 -13.53
N TRP A 88 5.42 -1.20 -13.71
CA TRP A 88 5.51 -0.10 -14.67
C TRP A 88 5.13 -0.52 -16.10
N PHE A 89 5.44 -1.76 -16.48
CA PHE A 89 5.18 -2.26 -17.83
C PHE A 89 3.74 -2.69 -18.07
N GLU A 90 3.03 -3.11 -17.02
CA GLU A 90 1.67 -3.65 -17.12
C GLU A 90 0.60 -2.64 -16.67
N GLU A 91 0.98 -1.72 -15.80
CA GLU A 91 0.07 -0.83 -15.05
C GLU A 91 0.45 0.67 -15.18
N PRO A 92 0.96 1.18 -16.34
CA PRO A 92 1.47 2.55 -16.44
C PRO A 92 0.40 3.62 -16.24
N ASP A 93 -0.84 3.38 -16.68
CA ASP A 93 -1.94 4.33 -16.54
C ASP A 93 -2.37 4.50 -15.08
N LEU A 94 -2.31 3.42 -14.30
CA LEU A 94 -2.62 3.44 -12.86
C LEU A 94 -1.57 4.26 -12.11
N LEU A 95 -0.28 4.01 -12.37
CA LEU A 95 0.83 4.78 -11.81
C LEU A 95 0.74 6.26 -12.17
N THR A 96 0.40 6.57 -13.42
CA THR A 96 0.23 7.95 -13.89
C THR A 96 -0.90 8.65 -13.15
N THR A 97 -1.99 7.94 -12.84
CA THR A 97 -3.14 8.48 -12.12
C THR A 97 -2.76 8.86 -10.68
N GLU A 98 -2.06 7.98 -9.97
CA GLU A 98 -1.58 8.23 -8.59
C GLU A 98 -0.61 9.42 -8.58
N GLN A 99 0.40 9.39 -9.45
CA GLN A 99 1.38 10.46 -9.58
C GLN A 99 0.73 11.81 -9.91
N THR A 100 -0.27 11.83 -10.79
CA THR A 100 -1.00 13.05 -11.17
C THR A 100 -1.80 13.59 -10.00
N PHE A 101 -2.52 12.72 -9.27
CA PHE A 101 -3.30 13.13 -8.09
C PHE A 101 -2.42 13.85 -7.06
N PHE A 102 -1.29 13.26 -6.66
CA PHE A 102 -0.42 13.87 -5.64
C PHE A 102 0.34 15.10 -6.14
N LYS A 103 0.64 15.16 -7.45
CA LYS A 103 1.21 16.37 -8.06
C LYS A 103 0.22 17.54 -8.04
N GLU A 104 -1.06 17.27 -8.29
CA GLU A 104 -2.12 18.27 -8.27
C GLU A 104 -2.57 18.62 -6.84
N ASN A 105 -2.37 17.72 -5.88
CA ASN A 105 -2.80 17.87 -4.49
C ASN A 105 -1.65 17.67 -3.47
N PRO A 106 -0.56 18.47 -3.53
CA PRO A 106 0.64 18.25 -2.71
C PRO A 106 0.42 18.47 -1.20
N THR A 107 -0.69 19.09 -0.81
CA THR A 107 -1.08 19.24 0.60
C THR A 107 -1.69 17.97 1.18
N LEU A 108 -2.19 17.06 0.32
CA LEU A 108 -2.84 15.81 0.72
C LEU A 108 -1.85 14.66 0.89
N GLY A 109 -0.60 14.80 0.42
CA GLY A 109 0.39 13.74 0.55
C GLY A 109 1.46 13.75 -0.53
N ASP A 110 2.03 12.58 -0.76
CA ASP A 110 3.07 12.33 -1.76
C ASP A 110 2.96 10.91 -2.34
N PHE A 111 3.62 10.72 -3.48
CA PHE A 111 3.65 9.47 -4.22
C PHE A 111 5.09 8.97 -4.33
N SER A 112 5.27 7.68 -4.11
CA SER A 112 6.52 6.96 -4.28
C SER A 112 6.25 5.61 -4.94
N PHE A 113 7.23 5.13 -5.70
CA PHE A 113 7.10 3.93 -6.51
C PHE A 113 8.33 3.06 -6.36
N GLN A 114 8.12 1.78 -6.12
CA GLN A 114 9.16 0.77 -6.22
C GLN A 114 8.56 -0.52 -6.76
N GLN A 115 8.94 -0.85 -8.00
CA GLN A 115 8.63 -2.16 -8.55
C GLN A 115 9.40 -3.24 -7.79
N ILE A 116 8.67 -4.23 -7.30
CA ILE A 116 9.22 -5.50 -6.84
C ILE A 116 8.71 -6.61 -7.77
N ALA A 117 9.56 -7.58 -8.10
CA ALA A 117 9.17 -8.74 -8.88
C ALA A 117 8.15 -9.60 -8.12
N GLY A 118 8.20 -9.55 -6.79
CA GLY A 118 7.38 -10.35 -5.92
C GLY A 118 7.92 -11.77 -5.80
N SER A 119 7.54 -12.45 -4.73
CA SER A 119 7.89 -13.82 -4.46
C SER A 119 6.74 -14.78 -4.80
N LEU A 120 7.08 -16.01 -5.19
CA LEU A 120 6.11 -17.11 -5.28
C LEU A 120 5.66 -17.59 -3.89
N LEU A 121 6.25 -17.06 -2.83
CA LEU A 121 5.95 -17.41 -1.45
C LEU A 121 4.77 -16.57 -0.97
N ASN A 122 3.67 -17.23 -0.60
CA ASN A 122 2.53 -16.55 0.01
C ASN A 122 2.73 -16.50 1.54
N PRO A 123 2.77 -15.31 2.18
CA PRO A 123 2.95 -15.20 3.63
C PRO A 123 1.88 -15.95 4.43
N ASN A 124 0.70 -16.18 3.85
CA ASN A 124 -0.42 -16.92 4.45
C ASN A 124 -0.12 -18.41 4.65
N ASP A 125 0.85 -18.94 3.90
CA ASP A 125 1.28 -20.34 4.00
C ASP A 125 2.18 -20.57 5.23
N TYR A 126 2.50 -19.50 5.98
CA TYR A 126 3.44 -19.52 7.09
C TYR A 126 2.76 -19.14 8.42
N ASN A 127 3.09 -19.89 9.48
CA ASN A 127 2.73 -19.51 10.86
C ASN A 127 3.67 -18.39 11.39
N GLU A 128 3.42 -17.87 12.59
CA GLU A 128 4.20 -16.77 13.18
C GLU A 128 5.70 -17.10 13.32
N GLU A 129 6.04 -18.34 13.68
CA GLU A 129 7.41 -18.83 13.74
C GLU A 129 8.07 -18.78 12.34
N ASN A 130 7.31 -19.14 11.32
CA ASN A 130 7.76 -19.16 9.94
C ASN A 130 7.77 -17.78 9.27
N LEU A 131 7.08 -16.76 9.78
CA LEU A 131 7.24 -15.38 9.29
C LEU A 131 8.63 -14.82 9.57
N ARG A 132 9.25 -15.22 10.69
CA ARG A 132 10.65 -14.89 10.96
C ARG A 132 11.57 -15.54 9.92
N ILE A 133 11.28 -16.77 9.54
CA ILE A 133 12.00 -17.50 8.48
C ILE A 133 11.75 -16.83 7.12
N PHE A 134 10.52 -16.44 6.81
CA PHE A 134 10.17 -15.68 5.61
C PHE A 134 10.96 -14.38 5.52
N TYR A 135 11.04 -13.62 6.62
CA TYR A 135 11.87 -12.42 6.69
C TYR A 135 13.33 -12.72 6.39
N ILE A 136 13.89 -13.78 6.99
CA ILE A 136 15.27 -14.23 6.74
C ILE A 136 15.47 -14.63 5.26
N LEU A 137 14.54 -15.37 4.67
CA LEU A 137 14.60 -15.78 3.26
C LEU A 137 14.44 -14.59 2.31
N ALA A 138 13.59 -13.61 2.66
CA ALA A 138 13.44 -12.36 1.94
C ALA A 138 14.73 -11.50 1.98
N MET A 139 15.63 -11.72 2.95
CA MET A 139 16.95 -11.08 2.96
C MET A 139 17.86 -11.58 1.82
N ASP A 140 17.64 -12.80 1.34
CA ASP A 140 18.49 -13.47 0.33
C ASP A 140 17.92 -13.36 -1.10
N ASN A 141 16.73 -12.77 -1.26
CA ASN A 141 16.00 -12.75 -2.52
C ASN A 141 16.47 -11.61 -3.46
N GLY A 142 17.64 -11.79 -4.07
CA GLY A 142 17.91 -11.30 -5.44
C GLY A 142 18.07 -9.80 -5.66
N GLY A 143 18.21 -8.97 -4.62
CA GLY A 143 18.54 -7.54 -4.75
C GLY A 143 17.38 -6.56 -4.55
N GLU A 144 16.20 -7.03 -4.13
CA GLU A 144 15.05 -6.16 -3.84
C GLU A 144 15.20 -5.34 -2.54
N ARG A 145 16.26 -5.61 -1.76
CA ARG A 145 16.63 -4.91 -0.52
C ARG A 145 15.45 -4.74 0.45
N LEU A 146 14.51 -5.71 0.48
CA LEU A 146 13.31 -5.66 1.31
C LEU A 146 13.60 -5.36 2.79
N PRO A 147 14.63 -5.94 3.44
CA PRO A 147 14.96 -5.59 4.82
C PRO A 147 15.35 -4.12 5.00
N THR A 148 16.04 -3.53 4.02
CA THR A 148 16.39 -2.10 4.06
C THR A 148 15.12 -1.26 3.93
N LEU A 149 14.23 -1.61 3.00
CA LEU A 149 12.95 -0.94 2.82
C LEU A 149 12.09 -1.02 4.10
N MET A 150 12.03 -2.18 4.76
CA MET A 150 11.23 -2.34 5.98
C MET A 150 11.80 -1.49 7.12
N LYS A 151 13.13 -1.39 7.22
CA LYS A 151 13.79 -0.48 8.17
C LYS A 151 13.50 0.99 7.85
N THR A 152 13.39 1.36 6.57
CA THR A 152 12.95 2.70 6.17
C THR A 152 11.54 2.99 6.64
N PHE A 153 10.57 2.09 6.39
CA PHE A 153 9.21 2.25 6.90
C PHE A 153 9.19 2.33 8.42
N TYR A 154 9.91 1.45 9.11
CA TYR A 154 9.98 1.45 10.56
C TYR A 154 10.49 2.80 11.09
N SER A 155 11.55 3.34 10.49
CA SER A 155 12.11 4.64 10.87
C SER A 155 11.14 5.80 10.57
N GLN A 156 10.41 5.75 9.47
CA GLN A 156 9.37 6.74 9.15
C GLN A 156 8.23 6.74 10.17
N ILE A 157 7.86 5.56 10.68
CA ILE A 157 6.82 5.44 11.72
C ILE A 157 7.37 5.86 13.08
N HIS A 158 8.52 5.36 13.49
CA HIS A 158 8.99 5.40 14.88
C HIS A 158 10.02 6.47 15.19
N ASP A 159 10.87 6.86 14.24
CA ASP A 159 11.96 7.82 14.48
C ASP A 159 11.60 9.24 14.05
N HIS A 160 10.72 9.38 13.05
CA HIS A 160 10.24 10.67 12.57
C HIS A 160 8.89 11.04 13.20
N ILE A 161 8.74 12.30 13.60
CA ILE A 161 7.44 12.86 13.99
C ILE A 161 7.13 13.99 13.00
N PRO A 162 6.26 13.74 12.01
CA PRO A 162 5.92 14.75 11.03
C PRO A 162 5.11 15.88 11.68
N SER A 163 5.24 17.10 11.17
CA SER A 163 4.48 18.26 11.64
C SER A 163 2.99 18.20 11.29
N THR A 164 2.63 17.38 10.30
CA THR A 164 1.25 17.03 9.92
C THR A 164 1.08 15.54 10.14
N PRO A 165 -0.04 15.06 10.70
CA PRO A 165 -0.31 13.63 10.77
C PRO A 165 -0.18 12.95 9.41
N THR A 166 0.50 11.80 9.35
CA THR A 166 0.82 11.10 8.10
C THR A 166 0.46 9.62 8.19
N ALA A 167 -0.36 9.16 7.25
CA ALA A 167 -0.57 7.74 6.99
C ALA A 167 0.31 7.31 5.81
N TYR A 168 1.19 6.35 6.04
CA TYR A 168 1.94 5.67 5.00
C TYR A 168 1.10 4.49 4.51
N ILE A 169 0.95 4.34 3.20
CA ILE A 169 0.22 3.21 2.61
C ILE A 169 1.13 2.43 1.68
N ILE A 170 1.02 1.11 1.74
CA ILE A 170 1.69 0.20 0.83
C ILE A 170 0.60 -0.52 0.04
N HIS A 171 0.68 -0.49 -1.28
CA HIS A 171 -0.32 -1.14 -2.11
C HIS A 171 0.26 -1.73 -3.38
N GLY A 172 -0.46 -2.70 -3.93
CA GLY A 172 -0.36 -3.15 -5.30
C GLY A 172 -1.77 -3.18 -5.89
N LYS A 173 -1.95 -3.70 -7.10
CA LYS A 173 -3.27 -3.69 -7.75
C LYS A 173 -4.35 -4.40 -6.93
N ASN A 174 -4.09 -5.64 -6.53
CA ASN A 174 -5.04 -6.47 -5.78
C ASN A 174 -4.85 -6.42 -4.26
N GLY A 175 -3.73 -5.85 -3.77
CA GLY A 175 -3.43 -5.81 -2.35
C GLY A 175 -3.10 -7.18 -1.73
N THR A 176 -2.71 -8.18 -2.52
CA THR A 176 -2.48 -9.57 -2.08
C THR A 176 -1.03 -10.02 -2.20
N GLU A 177 -0.49 -10.11 -3.42
CA GLU A 177 0.84 -10.70 -3.69
C GLU A 177 1.99 -9.82 -3.18
N ARG A 178 2.45 -8.87 -4.01
CA ARG A 178 3.52 -7.91 -3.68
C ARG A 178 3.25 -7.16 -2.36
N THR A 179 2.00 -6.77 -2.15
CA THR A 179 1.57 -6.11 -0.91
C THR A 179 1.66 -7.03 0.30
N GLY A 180 1.28 -8.29 0.15
CA GLY A 180 1.33 -9.28 1.22
C GLY A 180 2.77 -9.63 1.58
N GLU A 181 3.63 -9.80 0.59
CA GLU A 181 5.07 -10.01 0.81
C GLU A 181 5.66 -8.86 1.62
N ILE A 182 5.47 -7.61 1.19
CA ILE A 182 5.97 -6.44 1.93
C ILE A 182 5.41 -6.39 3.36
N ALA A 183 4.10 -6.55 3.51
CA ALA A 183 3.47 -6.53 4.83
C ALA A 183 3.98 -7.66 5.74
N GLY A 184 4.14 -8.87 5.19
CA GLY A 184 4.69 -10.03 5.89
C GLY A 184 6.15 -9.83 6.29
N THR A 185 6.98 -9.29 5.40
CA THR A 185 8.38 -8.93 5.70
C THR A 185 8.44 -7.86 6.79
N TYR A 186 7.56 -6.85 6.77
CA TYR A 186 7.50 -5.83 7.80
C TYR A 186 7.15 -6.42 9.17
N ILE A 187 6.11 -7.26 9.24
CA ILE A 187 5.72 -7.95 10.47
C ILE A 187 6.86 -8.86 10.96
N GLY A 188 7.51 -9.58 10.05
CA GLY A 188 8.68 -10.40 10.36
C GLY A 188 9.82 -9.60 10.99
N LEU A 189 10.13 -8.39 10.48
CA LEU A 189 11.10 -7.47 11.08
C LEU A 189 10.72 -7.15 12.54
N LEU A 190 9.46 -6.75 12.78
CA LEU A 190 8.99 -6.41 14.13
C LEU A 190 9.14 -7.59 15.11
N LEU A 191 8.86 -8.81 14.65
CA LEU A 191 8.99 -10.02 15.46
C LEU A 191 10.46 -10.35 15.76
N VAL A 192 11.36 -10.26 14.76
CA VAL A 192 12.78 -10.64 14.90
C VAL A 192 13.53 -9.67 15.82
N ASP A 193 13.38 -8.37 15.62
CA ASP A 193 14.19 -7.36 16.34
C ASP A 193 13.68 -7.08 17.77
N GLY A 194 12.68 -7.83 18.26
CA GLY A 194 12.22 -7.76 19.65
C GLY A 194 11.60 -6.41 20.02
N VAL A 195 11.09 -5.68 19.02
CA VAL A 195 10.38 -4.42 19.25
C VAL A 195 9.08 -4.75 19.99
N GLN A 196 9.04 -4.46 21.30
CA GLN A 196 7.96 -4.77 22.25
C GLN A 196 6.57 -4.18 21.90
N ALA A 197 6.37 -3.62 20.71
CA ALA A 197 5.14 -2.97 20.30
C ALA A 197 4.16 -3.86 19.52
N TRP A 198 4.52 -5.11 19.16
CA TRP A 198 3.56 -5.98 18.48
C TRP A 198 2.49 -6.46 19.48
N THR A 199 1.31 -5.85 19.44
CA THR A 199 0.21 -6.05 20.41
C THR A 199 -0.55 -7.37 20.24
N GLY A 200 -0.02 -8.32 19.45
CA GLY A 200 -0.50 -9.69 19.44
C GLY A 200 -1.93 -9.87 18.93
N GLN A 201 -2.47 -8.96 18.11
CA GLN A 201 -3.69 -9.29 17.39
C GLN A 201 -3.39 -10.39 16.40
N LYS A 202 -4.00 -11.57 16.65
CA LYS A 202 -3.98 -12.78 15.82
C LYS A 202 -3.88 -12.41 14.35
N MET A 203 -2.88 -12.99 13.67
CA MET A 203 -2.72 -12.98 12.22
C MET A 203 -3.88 -13.70 11.53
N ALA A 204 -5.08 -13.12 11.56
CA ALA A 204 -6.27 -13.61 10.88
C ALA A 204 -6.42 -13.03 9.47
N TRP A 205 -5.40 -12.31 8.98
CA TRP A 205 -5.48 -11.41 7.82
C TRP A 205 -4.32 -11.54 6.83
N LEU A 206 -3.47 -12.55 7.02
CA LEU A 206 -2.68 -13.10 5.94
C LEU A 206 -3.66 -13.96 5.14
#